data_AF-A0A8T0WQV2-F1
#
_entry.id   AF-A0A8T0WQV2-F1
#
_cell.length_a   1.000
_cell.length_b   1.000
_cell.length_c   1.000
_cell.angle_alpha   90.00
_cell.angle_beta   90.00
_cell.angle_gamma   90.00
#
_symmetry.space_group_name_H-M   'P 1'
#
loop_
_entity.id
_entity.type
_entity.pdbx_description
1 polymer ?
#
loop_
_entity_poly.entity_id
_entity_poly.type
_entity_poly.pdbx_seq_one_letter_code
_entity_poly.pdbx_strand_id
1 'polypeptide(L)'
;MATDSSAAPFQKIQIQREDTTFDAYVVGKENAPGIVVLQEWWGVDYEIKNHAIHISQLGGGYRALIPDLYRGKVALDVAEAQHLMEGLDWQGAVKDIQASVKWLKSNGSPKVGVTGYCMGGALSIASGVLVPEVDAVVAFYGTPSSELADPSKAKALKRKKGMGLTDENQEAVDLAWSRFSAWMGRFLGSA
;
A
#
# COMPACT_ATOMS: atom_id res chain seq x y z
N MET A 1 -30.15 20.53 -13.74
CA MET A 1 -29.36 21.10 -12.63
C MET A 1 -28.64 19.95 -11.95
N ALA A 2 -27.30 20.05 -11.91
CA ALA A 2 -26.29 19.31 -11.15
C ALA A 2 -26.61 17.90 -10.64
N THR A 3 -25.86 16.91 -11.14
CA THR A 3 -25.26 15.91 -10.24
C THR A 3 -23.81 16.33 -10.03
N ASP A 4 -23.57 16.83 -8.83
CA ASP A 4 -22.31 17.30 -8.31
C ASP A 4 -21.22 16.21 -8.45
N SER A 5 -20.12 16.56 -9.11
CA SER A 5 -18.92 15.74 -9.15
C SER A 5 -18.27 15.82 -7.77
N SER A 6 -18.73 14.99 -6.84
CA SER A 6 -18.15 14.83 -5.50
C SER A 6 -16.63 14.69 -5.64
N ALA A 7 -15.90 15.74 -5.22
CA ALA A 7 -14.45 15.73 -5.12
C ALA A 7 -14.00 14.44 -4.42
N ALA A 8 -12.95 13.80 -4.95
CA ALA A 8 -12.45 12.55 -4.41
C ALA A 8 -12.23 12.68 -2.88
N PRO A 9 -12.59 11.69 -2.05
CA PRO A 9 -12.53 11.75 -0.58
C PRO A 9 -11.10 11.80 -0.02
N PHE A 10 -10.11 12.00 -0.87
CA PHE A 10 -8.71 11.99 -0.52
C PHE A 10 -8.22 13.38 -0.12
N GLN A 11 -7.59 13.47 1.04
CA GLN A 11 -6.72 14.58 1.38
C GLN A 11 -5.35 14.34 0.75
N LYS A 12 -4.93 15.24 -0.17
CA LYS A 12 -3.54 15.26 -0.64
C LYS A 12 -2.66 15.95 0.40
N ILE A 13 -1.56 15.32 0.77
CA ILE A 13 -0.56 15.81 1.72
C ILE A 13 0.84 15.71 1.11
N GLN A 14 1.81 16.38 1.73
CA GLN A 14 3.23 16.19 1.43
C GLN A 14 3.94 15.58 2.64
N ILE A 15 4.79 14.60 2.38
CA ILE A 15 5.61 13.94 3.40
C ILE A 15 7.07 14.24 3.11
N GLN A 16 7.77 14.75 4.12
CA GLN A 16 9.22 14.93 4.09
C GLN A 16 9.91 13.61 4.44
N ARG A 17 10.92 13.26 3.64
CA ARG A 17 11.86 12.16 3.91
C ARG A 17 13.27 12.66 3.65
N GLU A 18 14.06 12.81 4.72
CA GLU A 18 15.43 13.33 4.63
C GLU A 18 15.43 14.67 3.87
N ASP A 19 16.05 14.74 2.70
CA ASP A 19 16.19 15.92 1.84
C ASP A 19 15.14 16.02 0.71
N THR A 20 14.21 15.07 0.62
CA THR A 20 13.17 15.04 -0.42
C THR A 20 11.76 15.08 0.15
N THR A 21 10.82 15.55 -0.67
CA THR A 21 9.38 15.48 -0.40
C THR A 21 8.68 14.67 -1.47
N PHE A 22 7.57 14.05 -1.08
CA PHE A 22 6.67 13.39 -2.01
C PHE A 22 5.22 13.62 -1.60
N ASP A 23 4.35 13.57 -2.61
CA ASP A 23 2.92 13.66 -2.39
C ASP A 23 2.37 12.33 -1.86
N ALA A 24 1.35 12.39 -1.01
CA ALA A 24 0.59 11.23 -0.60
C ALA A 24 -0.90 11.57 -0.51
N TYR A 25 -1.74 10.54 -0.63
CA TYR A 25 -3.19 10.67 -0.63
C TYR A 25 -3.77 9.88 0.54
N VAL A 26 -4.51 10.55 1.42
CA VAL A 26 -5.05 9.97 2.65
C VAL A 26 -6.57 9.92 2.60
N VAL A 27 -7.16 8.81 3.03
CA VAL A 27 -8.61 8.63 3.17
C VAL A 27 -8.93 7.77 4.40
N GLY A 28 -10.13 7.93 4.95
CA GLY A 28 -10.65 7.09 6.02
C GLY A 28 -10.65 7.77 7.39
N LYS A 29 -10.75 6.96 8.44
CA LYS A 29 -11.03 7.41 9.80
C LYS A 29 -9.77 7.88 10.51
N GLU A 30 -9.80 9.10 11.06
CA GLU A 30 -8.75 9.61 11.96
C GLU A 30 -8.58 8.71 13.20
N ASN A 31 -7.35 8.61 13.71
CA ASN A 31 -7.00 7.78 14.87
C ASN A 31 -7.34 6.27 14.75
N ALA A 32 -7.63 5.78 13.54
CA ALA A 32 -7.79 4.35 13.26
C ALA A 32 -6.44 3.70 12.92
N PRO A 33 -6.31 2.36 12.97
CA PRO A 33 -5.14 1.69 12.44
C PRO A 33 -4.86 2.11 10.99
N GLY A 34 -3.59 2.35 10.70
CA GLY A 34 -3.15 2.88 9.42
C GLY A 34 -2.80 1.77 8.43
N ILE A 35 -3.04 2.01 7.14
CA ILE A 35 -2.60 1.12 6.07
C ILE A 35 -1.94 1.95 4.98
N VAL A 36 -0.66 1.72 4.73
CA VAL A 36 0.01 2.23 3.53
C VAL A 36 -0.38 1.33 2.37
N VAL A 37 -0.95 1.92 1.31
CA VAL A 37 -1.48 1.21 0.13
C VAL A 37 -0.60 1.56 -1.07
N LEU A 38 0.16 0.58 -1.57
CA LEU A 38 1.19 0.79 -2.59
C LEU A 38 0.66 0.50 -3.99
N GLN A 39 0.86 1.49 -4.86
CA GLN A 39 0.54 1.45 -6.29
C GLN A 39 1.18 0.27 -7.02
N GLU A 40 0.54 -0.08 -8.14
CA GLU A 40 1.17 -0.87 -9.19
C GLU A 40 2.17 -0.02 -9.99
N TRP A 41 2.75 -0.62 -11.03
CA TRP A 41 3.64 0.04 -11.98
C TRP A 41 2.98 1.16 -12.81
N TRP A 42 1.68 1.40 -12.67
CA TRP A 42 0.93 2.44 -13.39
C TRP A 42 1.03 3.82 -12.75
N GLY A 43 1.37 3.94 -11.46
CA GLY A 43 1.24 5.21 -10.73
C GLY A 43 0.07 5.23 -9.76
N VAL A 44 -0.21 6.41 -9.20
CA VAL A 44 -1.37 6.63 -8.32
C VAL A 44 -2.65 6.86 -9.15
N ASP A 45 -3.08 5.79 -9.82
CA ASP A 45 -4.22 5.77 -10.73
C ASP A 45 -5.58 5.65 -10.02
N TYR A 46 -6.64 5.38 -10.79
CA TYR A 46 -8.00 5.22 -10.27
C TYR A 46 -8.15 3.94 -9.44
N GLU A 47 -7.56 2.82 -9.88
CA GLU A 47 -7.72 1.52 -9.24
C GLU A 47 -7.10 1.50 -7.84
N ILE A 48 -5.87 2.02 -7.68
CA ILE A 48 -5.26 2.06 -6.34
C ILE A 48 -6.00 2.98 -5.37
N LYS A 49 -6.61 4.06 -5.87
CA LYS A 49 -7.49 4.93 -5.07
C LYS A 49 -8.76 4.20 -4.64
N ASN A 50 -9.37 3.41 -5.53
CA ASN A 50 -10.52 2.58 -5.18
C ASN A 50 -10.16 1.53 -4.12
N HIS A 51 -9.01 0.87 -4.24
CA HIS A 51 -8.52 -0.05 -3.21
C HIS A 51 -8.35 0.64 -1.86
N ALA A 52 -7.75 1.83 -1.80
CA ALA A 52 -7.61 2.58 -0.56
C ALA A 52 -8.95 3.02 0.05
N ILE A 53 -9.93 3.42 -0.78
CA ILE A 53 -11.30 3.72 -0.32
C ILE A 53 -11.93 2.45 0.27
N HIS A 54 -11.88 1.33 -0.45
CA HIS A 54 -12.43 0.06 0.02
C HIS A 54 -11.80 -0.35 1.35
N ILE A 55 -10.47 -0.31 1.44
CA ILE A 55 -9.72 -0.60 2.67
C ILE A 55 -10.18 0.30 3.83
N SER A 56 -10.38 1.60 3.58
CA SER A 56 -10.82 2.53 4.63
C SER A 56 -12.20 2.20 5.21
N GLN A 57 -13.04 1.49 4.43
CA GLN A 57 -14.40 1.10 4.79
C GLN A 57 -14.48 -0.31 5.39
N LEU A 58 -13.38 -1.08 5.39
CA LEU A 58 -13.36 -2.42 5.97
C LEU A 58 -13.49 -2.38 7.50
N GLY A 59 -14.39 -3.22 8.02
CA GLY A 59 -14.58 -3.41 9.46
C GLY A 59 -14.90 -2.11 10.21
N GLY A 60 -14.20 -1.85 11.31
CA GLY A 60 -14.34 -0.62 12.11
C GLY A 60 -13.72 0.64 11.50
N GLY A 61 -13.18 0.53 10.27
CA GLY A 61 -12.52 1.58 9.52
C GLY A 61 -11.01 1.60 9.69
N TYR A 62 -10.30 1.96 8.61
CA TYR A 62 -8.86 2.16 8.58
C TYR A 62 -8.53 3.57 8.09
N ARG A 63 -7.32 4.05 8.42
CA ARG A 63 -6.73 5.24 7.78
C ARG A 63 -5.80 4.79 6.65
N ALA A 64 -6.25 4.91 5.41
CA ALA A 64 -5.46 4.49 4.26
C ALA A 64 -4.63 5.66 3.72
N LEU A 65 -3.37 5.39 3.33
CA LEU A 65 -2.45 6.36 2.76
C LEU A 65 -1.74 5.76 1.56
N ILE A 66 -1.82 6.44 0.41
CA ILE A 66 -1.12 6.07 -0.83
C ILE A 66 0.07 7.02 -1.02
N PRO A 67 1.32 6.55 -0.89
CA PRO A 67 2.49 7.36 -1.25
C PRO A 67 2.66 7.39 -2.77
N ASP A 68 2.91 8.57 -3.34
CA ASP A 68 3.20 8.72 -4.76
C ASP A 68 4.67 8.44 -5.05
N LEU A 69 4.95 7.16 -5.34
CA LEU A 69 6.31 6.67 -5.57
C LEU A 69 6.89 7.16 -6.91
N TYR A 70 6.04 7.65 -7.82
CA TYR A 70 6.42 8.17 -9.13
C TYR A 70 6.37 9.68 -9.26
N ARG A 71 6.12 10.39 -8.15
CA ARG A 71 6.16 11.86 -8.09
C ARG A 71 5.19 12.51 -9.09
N GLY A 72 3.95 12.01 -9.12
CA GLY A 72 2.85 12.54 -9.91
C GLY A 72 2.70 11.92 -11.29
N LYS A 73 3.63 11.04 -11.69
CA LYS A 73 3.54 10.35 -12.99
C LYS A 73 2.59 9.16 -12.89
N VAL A 74 1.67 9.09 -13.84
CA VAL A 74 0.78 7.96 -14.06
C VAL A 74 0.94 7.55 -15.52
N ALA A 75 1.29 6.29 -15.76
CA ALA A 75 1.49 5.75 -17.10
C ALA A 75 0.15 5.59 -17.82
N LEU A 76 0.15 5.87 -19.12
CA LEU A 76 -1.03 5.75 -20.00
C LEU A 76 -0.97 4.49 -20.87
N ASP A 77 0.21 3.89 -21.00
CA ASP A 77 0.42 2.65 -21.73
C ASP A 77 1.52 1.78 -21.11
N VAL A 78 1.65 0.55 -21.62
CA VAL A 78 2.58 -0.46 -21.12
C VAL A 78 4.04 0.01 -21.22
N ALA A 79 4.41 0.74 -22.27
CA ALA A 79 5.78 1.19 -22.47
C ALA A 79 6.15 2.26 -21.44
N GLU A 80 5.25 3.19 -21.15
CA GLU A 80 5.42 4.16 -20.07
C GLU A 80 5.49 3.48 -18.70
N ALA A 81 4.59 2.52 -18.42
CA ALA A 81 4.57 1.80 -17.14
C ALA A 81 5.88 1.03 -16.91
N GLN A 82 6.38 0.36 -17.96
CA GLN A 82 7.67 -0.31 -17.94
C GLN A 82 8.80 0.68 -17.67
N HIS A 83 8.84 1.81 -18.38
CA HIS A 83 9.87 2.82 -18.20
C HIS A 83 9.87 3.42 -16.79
N LEU A 84 8.70 3.69 -16.22
CA LEU A 84 8.57 4.18 -14.84
C LEU A 84 9.09 3.14 -13.83
N MET A 85 8.76 1.86 -14.01
CA MET A 85 9.19 0.79 -13.12
C MET A 85 10.70 0.55 -13.20
N GLU A 86 11.27 0.57 -14.41
CA GLU A 86 12.73 0.45 -14.62
C GLU A 86 13.49 1.62 -13.99
N GLY A 87 12.91 2.82 -14.04
CA GLY A 87 13.47 4.03 -13.43
C GLY A 87 13.23 4.18 -11.93
N LEU A 88 12.51 3.24 -11.29
CA LEU A 88 12.20 3.34 -9.87
C LEU A 88 13.46 3.14 -9.02
N ASP A 89 13.77 4.10 -8.16
CA ASP A 89 14.68 3.89 -7.03
C ASP A 89 13.99 3.04 -5.96
N TRP A 90 14.19 1.73 -6.01
CA TRP A 90 13.57 0.77 -5.10
C TRP A 90 13.96 0.99 -3.62
N GLN A 91 15.21 1.39 -3.35
CA GLN A 91 15.64 1.66 -1.98
C GLN A 91 15.02 2.96 -1.47
N GLY A 92 15.01 4.00 -2.30
CA GLY A 92 14.29 5.24 -2.03
C GLY A 92 12.80 5.01 -1.80
N ALA A 93 12.15 4.16 -2.60
CA ALA A 93 10.75 3.80 -2.42
C ALA A 93 10.50 3.14 -1.05
N VAL A 94 11.36 2.23 -0.60
CA VAL A 94 11.26 1.66 0.76
C VAL A 94 11.40 2.75 1.83
N LYS A 95 12.29 3.74 1.65
CA LYS A 95 12.39 4.87 2.58
C LYS A 95 11.15 5.78 2.55
N ASP A 96 10.54 6.00 1.38
CA ASP A 96 9.26 6.74 1.27
C ASP A 96 8.16 6.01 2.04
N ILE A 97 8.09 4.69 1.89
CA ILE A 97 7.12 3.85 2.62
C ILE A 97 7.36 3.95 4.13
N GLN A 98 8.61 3.90 4.59
CA GLN A 98 8.93 4.11 6.00
C GLN A 98 8.48 5.50 6.48
N ALA A 99 8.70 6.55 5.70
CA ALA A 99 8.24 7.91 6.04
C ALA A 99 6.70 7.97 6.12
N SER A 100 5.98 7.29 5.23
CA SER A 100 4.52 7.16 5.27
C SER A 100 4.02 6.40 6.51
N VAL A 101 4.70 5.31 6.88
CA VAL A 101 4.40 4.55 8.11
C VAL A 101 4.56 5.44 9.35
N LYS A 102 5.67 6.18 9.42
CA LYS A 102 5.93 7.13 10.52
C LYS A 102 4.89 8.24 10.52
N TRP A 103 4.53 8.77 9.36
CA TRP A 103 3.50 9.82 9.26
C TRP A 103 2.16 9.32 9.81
N LEU A 104 1.69 8.14 9.42
CA LEU A 104 0.44 7.56 9.94
C LEU A 104 0.49 7.41 11.47
N LYS A 105 1.59 6.88 12.02
CA LYS A 105 1.76 6.73 13.48
C LYS A 105 1.76 8.07 14.21
N SER A 106 2.50 9.05 13.71
CA SER A 106 2.53 10.40 14.28
C SER A 106 1.20 11.14 14.17
N ASN A 107 0.33 10.73 13.24
CA ASN A 107 -1.01 11.27 13.05
C ASN A 107 -2.09 10.32 13.58
N GLY A 108 -1.80 9.64 14.70
CA GLY A 108 -2.81 8.99 15.53
C GLY A 108 -3.12 7.53 15.17
N SER A 109 -2.50 6.94 14.14
CA SER A 109 -2.65 5.50 13.89
C SER A 109 -1.84 4.68 14.90
N PRO A 110 -2.45 3.88 15.79
CA PRO A 110 -1.72 3.15 16.84
C PRO A 110 -0.82 2.04 16.26
N LYS A 111 -1.28 1.42 15.18
CA LYS A 111 -0.56 0.40 14.40
C LYS A 111 -0.68 0.72 12.92
N VAL A 112 0.33 0.36 12.15
CA VAL A 112 0.38 0.59 10.71
C VAL A 112 0.84 -0.65 9.97
N GLY A 113 0.01 -1.10 9.03
CA GLY A 113 0.39 -2.13 8.07
C GLY A 113 0.72 -1.56 6.68
N VAL A 114 1.30 -2.41 5.83
CA VAL A 114 1.59 -2.08 4.43
C VAL A 114 0.96 -3.14 3.53
N THR A 115 0.32 -2.70 2.46
CA THR A 115 -0.23 -3.57 1.43
C THR A 115 0.01 -3.00 0.05
N GLY A 116 0.06 -3.86 -0.96
CA GLY A 116 0.28 -3.43 -2.33
C GLY A 116 0.15 -4.56 -3.33
N TYR A 117 0.15 -4.16 -4.60
CA TYR A 117 -0.17 -4.99 -5.76
C TYR A 117 0.98 -4.97 -6.75
N CYS A 118 1.33 -6.10 -7.37
CA CYS A 118 2.43 -6.20 -8.34
C CYS A 118 3.76 -5.64 -7.78
N MET A 119 4.28 -4.56 -8.35
CA MET A 119 5.41 -3.78 -7.84
C MET A 119 5.23 -3.39 -6.36
N GLY A 120 4.05 -2.89 -6.00
CA GLY A 120 3.67 -2.58 -4.63
C GLY A 120 3.62 -3.82 -3.72
N GLY A 121 3.31 -5.00 -4.27
CA GLY A 121 3.36 -6.27 -3.52
C GLY A 121 4.80 -6.65 -3.14
N ALA A 122 5.74 -6.48 -4.08
CA ALA A 122 7.17 -6.66 -3.82
C ALA A 122 7.68 -5.68 -2.75
N LEU A 123 7.33 -4.40 -2.88
CA LEU A 123 7.67 -3.35 -1.91
C LEU A 123 7.02 -3.58 -0.54
N SER A 124 5.82 -4.14 -0.48
CA SER A 124 5.16 -4.50 0.77
C SER A 124 5.97 -5.54 1.54
N ILE A 125 6.40 -6.61 0.85
CA ILE A 125 7.27 -7.65 1.44
C ILE A 125 8.60 -7.05 1.88
N ALA A 126 9.24 -6.25 1.02
CA ALA A 126 10.51 -5.59 1.35
C ALA A 126 10.37 -4.70 2.59
N SER A 127 9.26 -3.97 2.71
CA SER A 127 8.97 -3.12 3.87
C SER A 127 8.84 -3.94 5.16
N GLY A 128 8.22 -5.12 5.11
CA GLY A 128 8.16 -6.02 6.27
C GLY A 128 9.52 -6.57 6.74
N VAL A 129 10.55 -6.51 5.87
CA VAL A 129 11.93 -6.88 6.20
C VAL A 129 12.73 -5.66 6.69
N LEU A 130 12.61 -4.54 5.99
CA LEU A 130 13.51 -3.40 6.09
C LEU A 130 12.97 -2.26 6.98
N VAL A 131 11.67 -2.21 7.23
CA VAL A 131 11.02 -1.11 7.98
C VAL A 131 10.55 -1.63 9.34
N PRO A 132 11.31 -1.39 10.43
CA PRO A 132 10.99 -1.93 11.75
C PRO A 132 9.71 -1.36 12.36
N GLU A 133 9.23 -0.22 11.87
CA GLU A 133 7.99 0.41 12.31
C GLU A 133 6.72 -0.25 11.72
N VAL A 134 6.83 -1.15 10.74
CA VAL A 134 5.69 -1.84 10.14
C VAL A 134 5.19 -2.98 11.04
N ASP A 135 3.89 -2.95 11.37
CA ASP A 135 3.26 -3.94 12.25
C ASP A 135 2.74 -5.17 11.49
N ALA A 136 2.34 -5.01 10.22
CA ALA A 136 1.80 -6.09 9.40
C ALA A 136 2.00 -5.83 7.90
N VAL A 137 2.15 -6.90 7.13
CA VAL A 137 2.25 -6.83 5.67
C VAL A 137 1.29 -7.84 5.03
N VAL A 138 0.61 -7.41 3.97
CA VAL A 138 -0.07 -8.27 3.01
C VAL A 138 0.41 -7.88 1.61
N ALA A 139 0.78 -8.84 0.77
CA ALA A 139 1.25 -8.56 -0.59
C ALA A 139 0.39 -9.32 -1.59
N PHE A 140 -0.07 -8.62 -2.61
CA PHE A 140 -0.81 -9.18 -3.74
C PHE A 140 0.15 -9.33 -4.92
N TYR A 141 0.36 -10.58 -5.36
CA TYR A 141 1.11 -10.97 -6.57
C TYR A 141 2.40 -10.18 -6.84
N GLY A 142 3.22 -9.98 -5.81
CA GLY A 142 4.54 -9.37 -5.93
C GLY A 142 5.58 -10.10 -5.08
N THR A 143 6.83 -10.15 -5.55
CA THR A 143 7.96 -10.69 -4.79
C THR A 143 9.20 -9.81 -5.05
N PRO A 144 9.88 -9.33 -3.99
CA PRO A 144 11.06 -8.49 -4.17
C PRO A 144 12.22 -9.30 -4.74
N SER A 145 13.15 -8.62 -5.42
CA SER A 145 14.43 -9.21 -5.76
C SER A 145 15.21 -9.56 -4.49
N SER A 146 16.08 -10.56 -4.57
CA SER A 146 16.98 -10.93 -3.46
C SER A 146 17.96 -9.82 -3.09
N GLU A 147 18.27 -8.93 -4.03
CA GLU A 147 19.12 -7.76 -3.80
C GLU A 147 18.41 -6.70 -2.94
N LEU A 148 17.10 -6.53 -3.12
CA LEU A 148 16.33 -5.58 -2.33
C LEU A 148 16.05 -6.11 -0.93
N ALA A 149 15.44 -7.31 -0.84
CA ALA A 149 15.07 -7.89 0.45
C ALA A 149 14.93 -9.40 0.36
N ASP A 150 15.47 -10.09 1.36
CA ASP A 150 15.23 -11.52 1.58
C ASP A 150 13.94 -11.72 2.39
N PRO A 151 12.86 -12.26 1.79
CA PRO A 151 11.58 -12.45 2.48
C PRO A 151 11.66 -13.40 3.68
N SER A 152 12.70 -14.24 3.79
CA SER A 152 12.87 -15.11 4.97
C SER A 152 13.21 -14.33 6.24
N LYS A 153 13.68 -13.08 6.10
CA LYS A 153 14.13 -12.24 7.22
C LYS A 153 13.04 -11.35 7.82
N ALA A 154 11.83 -11.32 7.26
CA ALA A 154 10.77 -10.52 7.86
C ALA A 154 10.34 -11.13 9.19
N LYS A 155 10.33 -10.30 10.24
CA LYS A 155 10.03 -10.70 11.62
C LYS A 155 8.65 -11.36 11.79
N ALA A 156 7.73 -11.22 10.83
CA ALA A 156 6.39 -11.81 10.87
C ALA A 156 5.78 -12.15 9.49
N LEU A 157 6.56 -12.60 8.49
CA LEU A 157 5.97 -13.12 7.24
C LEU A 157 5.40 -14.54 7.46
N LYS A 158 4.10 -14.66 7.79
CA LYS A 158 3.39 -15.93 7.55
C LYS A 158 2.87 -15.94 6.12
N ARG A 159 3.63 -16.56 5.21
CA ARG A 159 3.17 -16.86 3.85
C ARG A 159 2.09 -17.94 3.89
N LYS A 160 0.85 -17.62 3.52
CA LYS A 160 -0.13 -18.65 3.14
C LYS A 160 0.25 -19.10 1.72
N LYS A 161 0.61 -20.38 1.54
CA LYS A 161 1.08 -20.94 0.27
C LYS A 161 0.05 -20.69 -0.85
N GLY A 162 0.56 -20.46 -2.07
CA GLY A 162 -0.16 -19.86 -3.20
C GLY A 162 -1.48 -20.51 -3.60
N MET A 163 -2.30 -19.73 -4.27
CA MET A 163 -3.45 -20.21 -5.02
C MET A 163 -3.19 -19.90 -6.48
N GLY A 164 -3.14 -20.94 -7.32
CA GLY A 164 -3.13 -20.78 -8.77
C GLY A 164 -4.51 -20.35 -9.25
N LEU A 165 -4.93 -19.15 -8.88
CA LEU A 165 -6.20 -18.56 -9.26
C LEU A 165 -5.91 -17.22 -9.90
N THR A 166 -6.42 -17.04 -11.12
CA THR A 166 -6.32 -15.81 -11.89
C THR A 166 -7.31 -14.77 -11.36
N ASP A 167 -7.00 -13.50 -11.57
CA ASP A 167 -7.78 -12.37 -11.07
C ASP A 167 -9.18 -12.25 -11.72
N GLU A 168 -9.49 -13.07 -12.72
CA GLU A 168 -10.78 -13.13 -13.42
C GLU A 168 -11.89 -13.85 -12.63
N ASN A 169 -11.54 -14.60 -11.58
CA ASN A 169 -12.51 -15.31 -10.76
C ASN A 169 -12.93 -14.47 -9.54
N GLN A 170 -14.19 -14.02 -9.51
CA GLN A 170 -14.76 -13.25 -8.39
C GLN A 170 -14.60 -13.96 -7.04
N GLU A 171 -14.71 -15.29 -6.99
CA GLU A 171 -14.52 -16.04 -5.74
C GLU A 171 -13.06 -15.97 -5.24
N ALA A 172 -12.10 -15.89 -6.17
CA ALA A 172 -10.69 -15.73 -5.82
C ALA A 172 -10.43 -14.32 -5.27
N VAL A 173 -11.04 -13.30 -5.86
CA VAL A 173 -11.01 -11.91 -5.39
C VAL A 173 -11.61 -11.80 -3.99
N ASP A 174 -12.81 -12.35 -3.78
CA ASP A 174 -13.50 -12.34 -2.49
C ASP A 174 -12.68 -13.06 -1.42
N LEU A 175 -12.08 -14.20 -1.76
CA LEU A 175 -11.21 -14.94 -0.85
C LEU A 175 -9.93 -14.17 -0.52
N ALA A 176 -9.35 -13.45 -1.47
CA ALA A 176 -8.17 -12.62 -1.24
C ALA A 176 -8.49 -11.47 -0.27
N TRP A 177 -9.62 -10.79 -0.48
CA TRP A 177 -10.10 -9.72 0.41
C TRP A 177 -10.51 -10.22 1.79
N SER A 178 -11.13 -11.40 1.87
CA SER A 178 -11.44 -12.07 3.14
C SER A 178 -10.17 -12.35 3.95
N ARG A 179 -9.12 -12.87 3.29
CA ARG A 179 -7.81 -13.12 3.92
C ARG A 179 -7.13 -11.83 4.36
N PHE A 180 -7.16 -10.79 3.52
CA PHE A 180 -6.66 -9.47 3.87
C PHE A 180 -7.34 -8.94 5.13
N SER A 181 -8.68 -8.92 5.13
CA SER A 181 -9.48 -8.41 6.24
C SER A 181 -9.21 -9.17 7.54
N ALA A 182 -9.15 -10.50 7.47
CA ALA A 182 -8.84 -11.34 8.62
C ALA A 182 -7.41 -11.11 9.15
N TRP A 183 -6.41 -11.00 8.26
CA TRP A 183 -5.02 -10.78 8.65
C TRP A 183 -4.83 -9.40 9.27
N MET A 184 -5.27 -8.34 8.59
CA MET A 184 -5.15 -6.97 9.07
C MET A 184 -5.96 -6.78 10.35
N GLY A 185 -7.18 -7.30 10.41
CA GLY A 185 -7.99 -7.29 11.63
C GLY A 185 -7.30 -7.96 12.82
N ARG A 186 -6.58 -9.08 12.61
CA ARG A 186 -5.86 -9.77 13.68
C ARG A 186 -4.65 -8.99 14.21
N PHE A 187 -3.86 -8.38 13.33
CA PHE A 187 -2.59 -7.76 13.72
C PHE A 187 -2.73 -6.27 14.04
N LEU A 188 -3.71 -5.60 13.43
CA LEU A 188 -4.01 -4.19 13.63
C LEU A 188 -5.23 -3.95 14.55
N GLY A 189 -6.15 -4.90 14.67
CA GLY A 189 -7.31 -4.82 15.55
C GLY A 189 -6.94 -5.00 17.02
N SER A 190 -6.80 -3.87 17.70
CA SER A 190 -6.74 -3.65 19.15
C SER A 190 -5.51 -4.22 19.90
N ALA A 191 -4.75 -3.31 20.49
CA ALA A 191 -4.38 -3.40 21.90
C ALA A 191 -5.41 -2.60 22.70
#